data_AF-A0A820JTG6-F1
#
_entry.id   AF-A0A820JTG6-F1
#
_cell.length_a   1.000
_cell.length_b   1.000
_cell.length_c   1.000
_cell.angle_alpha   90.00
_cell.angle_beta   90.00
_cell.angle_gamma   90.00
#
_symmetry.space_group_name_H-M   'P 1'
#
loop_
_entity.id
_entity.type
_entity.pdbx_description
1 polymer ?
#
loop_
_entity_poly.entity_id
_entity_poly.type
_entity_poly.pdbx_seq_one_letter_code
_entity_poly.pdbx_strand_id
1 'polypeptide(L)'
;MKIYFDAITIDAQRTIELTFSSNVHNRPLTVEVCFSMDCTGPMGHWIGAGKQHIKAIADGIQSEMKEKYDKDSILRVAFVAYCDCNGPCRFNCIDFHQAPNLEPVQAKIATQQLLSDTDLCEDVQGGLDKAL
;
A
#
# COMPACT_ATOMS: atom_id res chain seq x y z
N MET A 1 -14.55 2.18 -28.03
CA MET A 1 -14.85 3.54 -27.53
C MET A 1 -16.21 3.94 -28.08
N LYS A 2 -17.23 4.09 -27.23
CA LYS A 2 -18.56 4.57 -27.67
C LYS A 2 -18.70 6.03 -27.26
N ILE A 3 -18.91 6.90 -28.24
CA ILE A 3 -19.10 8.34 -28.07
C ILE A 3 -20.61 8.58 -28.13
N TYR A 4 -21.15 9.30 -27.15
CA TYR A 4 -22.56 9.71 -27.13
C TYR A 4 -22.63 11.22 -27.40
N PHE A 5 -23.61 11.64 -28.19
CA PHE A 5 -23.84 13.03 -28.56
C PHE A 5 -25.22 13.45 -28.08
N ASP A 6 -25.28 14.44 -27.19
CA ASP A 6 -26.53 15.14 -26.89
C ASP A 6 -26.54 16.45 -27.69
N ALA A 7 -27.37 16.50 -28.73
CA ALA A 7 -27.55 17.71 -29.53
C ALA A 7 -28.73 18.52 -28.97
N ILE A 8 -28.47 19.74 -28.52
CA ILE A 8 -29.50 20.75 -28.26
C ILE A 8 -29.49 21.70 -29.45
N THR A 9 -30.61 21.80 -30.18
CA THR A 9 -30.79 22.78 -31.26
C THR A 9 -31.57 23.98 -30.74
N ILE A 10 -31.01 25.20 -30.85
CA ILE A 10 -31.70 26.50 -31.05
C ILE A 10 -30.68 27.48 -31.70
N ASP A 11 -31.20 28.32 -32.60
CA ASP A 11 -30.56 29.18 -33.61
C ASP A 11 -29.79 30.43 -33.07
N ALA A 12 -28.96 30.99 -33.97
CA ALA A 12 -28.19 32.24 -33.97
C ALA A 12 -26.84 32.29 -33.21
N GLN A 13 -25.75 32.23 -34.01
CA GLN A 13 -24.34 32.57 -33.70
C GLN A 13 -23.92 32.44 -32.23
N ARG A 14 -23.55 31.23 -31.78
CA ARG A 14 -22.78 31.04 -30.54
C ARG A 14 -21.74 29.95 -30.69
N THR A 15 -20.58 30.22 -30.11
CA THR A 15 -19.48 29.26 -29.90
C THR A 15 -20.03 28.02 -29.19
N ILE A 16 -19.83 26.85 -29.79
CA ILE A 16 -20.17 25.57 -29.20
C ILE A 16 -19.00 25.16 -28.29
N GLU A 17 -19.19 25.23 -26.97
CA GLU A 17 -18.26 24.60 -26.03
C GLU A 17 -18.55 23.11 -25.96
N LEU A 18 -17.69 22.32 -26.60
CA LEU A 18 -17.73 20.86 -26.51
C LEU A 18 -16.96 20.43 -25.25
N THR A 19 -17.68 20.06 -24.20
CA THR A 19 -17.08 19.44 -23.01
C THR A 19 -16.95 17.94 -23.22
N PHE A 20 -15.72 17.47 -23.44
CA PHE A 20 -15.41 16.05 -23.49
C PHE A 20 -15.26 15.52 -22.05
N SER A 21 -16.29 14.86 -21.53
CA SER A 21 -16.18 14.10 -20.29
C SER A 21 -15.94 12.64 -20.64
N SER A 22 -14.75 12.13 -20.34
CA SER A 22 -14.53 10.69 -20.32
C SER A 22 -15.28 10.15 -19.10
N ASN A 23 -16.39 9.44 -19.33
CA ASN A 23 -17.00 8.58 -18.31
C ASN A 23 -16.10 7.35 -18.07
N VAL A 24 -14.85 7.57 -17.66
CA VAL A 24 -14.11 6.58 -16.89
C VAL A 24 -14.73 6.68 -15.51
N HIS A 25 -15.52 5.70 -15.10
CA HIS A 25 -15.91 5.58 -13.71
C HIS A 25 -14.65 5.37 -12.89
N ASN A 26 -14.01 6.47 -12.48
CA ASN A 26 -13.06 6.49 -11.38
C ASN A 26 -13.88 6.11 -10.15
N ARG A 27 -14.01 4.81 -9.91
CA ARG A 27 -14.60 4.34 -8.66
C ARG A 27 -13.53 4.52 -7.59
N PRO A 28 -13.91 4.98 -6.38
CA PRO A 28 -12.98 4.97 -5.27
C PRO A 28 -12.48 3.54 -5.07
N LEU A 29 -11.16 3.38 -5.09
CA LEU A 29 -10.49 2.11 -4.82
C LEU A 29 -9.92 2.17 -3.41
N THR A 30 -10.21 1.17 -2.59
CA THR A 30 -9.49 0.94 -1.34
C THR A 30 -8.45 -0.14 -1.56
N VAL A 31 -7.19 0.17 -1.25
CA VAL A 31 -6.06 -0.75 -1.32
C VAL A 31 -5.49 -0.91 0.08
N GLU A 32 -5.35 -2.16 0.52
CA GLU A 32 -4.73 -2.52 1.78
C GLU A 32 -3.45 -3.30 1.48
N VAL A 33 -2.31 -2.80 1.99
CA VAL A 33 -0.99 -3.40 1.79
C VAL A 33 -0.41 -3.77 3.14
N CYS A 34 -0.22 -5.06 3.40
CA CYS A 34 0.56 -5.52 4.55
C CYS A 34 1.95 -5.95 4.09
N PHE A 35 2.99 -5.32 4.63
CA PHE A 35 4.36 -5.76 4.44
C PHE A 35 4.69 -6.84 5.48
N SER A 36 4.68 -8.10 5.07
CA SER A 36 5.12 -9.23 5.91
C SER A 36 6.59 -9.53 5.62
N MET A 37 7.46 -9.45 6.63
CA MET A 37 8.91 -9.51 6.48
C MET A 37 9.54 -10.49 7.48
N ASP A 38 10.40 -11.35 6.96
CA ASP A 38 11.31 -12.16 7.75
C ASP A 38 12.39 -11.27 8.39
N CYS A 39 12.49 -11.32 9.72
CA CYS A 39 13.45 -10.57 10.50
C CYS A 39 14.48 -11.48 11.21
N THR A 40 14.88 -12.59 10.60
CA THR A 40 15.97 -13.46 11.10
C THR A 40 17.38 -12.95 10.78
N GLY A 41 18.39 -13.53 11.44
CA GLY A 41 19.83 -13.28 11.29
C GLY A 41 20.29 -13.12 9.84
N PRO A 42 20.07 -14.11 8.96
CA PRO A 42 20.47 -14.08 7.55
C PRO A 42 19.87 -12.91 6.76
N MET A 43 18.72 -12.40 7.22
CA MET A 43 17.97 -11.34 6.55
C MET A 43 18.45 -9.93 6.90
N GLY A 44 19.51 -9.75 7.70
CA GLY A 44 19.95 -8.43 8.18
C GLY A 44 20.13 -7.35 7.10
N HIS A 45 20.69 -7.70 5.93
CA HIS A 45 20.81 -6.77 4.80
C HIS A 45 19.44 -6.39 4.22
N TRP A 46 18.49 -7.33 4.17
CA TRP A 46 17.12 -7.13 3.70
C TRP A 46 16.28 -6.31 4.67
N ILE A 47 16.46 -6.49 5.99
CA ILE A 47 15.85 -5.62 7.00
C ILE A 47 16.31 -4.17 6.77
N GLY A 48 17.61 -3.98 6.52
CA GLY A 48 18.18 -2.67 6.17
C GLY A 48 17.54 -2.06 4.91
N ALA A 49 17.41 -2.85 3.85
CA ALA A 49 16.74 -2.43 2.62
C ALA A 49 15.24 -2.11 2.85
N GLY A 50 14.53 -2.92 3.64
CA GLY A 50 13.13 -2.70 3.99
C GLY A 50 12.91 -1.36 4.67
N LYS A 51 13.79 -0.98 5.61
CA LYS A 51 13.78 0.34 6.26
C LYS A 51 13.90 1.50 5.29
N GLN A 52 14.68 1.33 4.22
CA GLN A 52 14.93 2.38 3.24
C GLN A 52 13.84 2.47 2.18
N HIS A 53 13.28 1.33 1.76
CA HIS A 53 12.49 1.25 0.53
C HIS A 53 11.00 1.04 0.74
N ILE A 54 10.54 0.46 1.85
CA ILE A 54 9.10 0.20 2.07
C ILE A 54 8.28 1.50 2.01
N LYS A 55 8.84 2.59 2.55
CA LYS A 55 8.21 3.92 2.43
C LYS A 55 8.05 4.33 0.97
N ALA A 56 9.11 4.20 0.16
CA ALA A 56 9.08 4.59 -1.25
C ALA A 56 8.07 3.74 -2.05
N ILE A 57 7.93 2.45 -1.71
CA ILE A 57 6.91 1.58 -2.31
C ILE A 57 5.51 2.09 -1.97
N ALA A 58 5.22 2.38 -0.69
CA ALA A 58 3.92 2.91 -0.27
C ALA A 58 3.61 4.28 -0.92
N ASP A 59 4.61 5.16 -1.01
CA ASP A 59 4.49 6.46 -1.71
C ASP A 59 4.21 6.27 -3.21
N GLY A 60 4.84 5.27 -3.84
CA GLY A 60 4.62 4.91 -5.24
C GLY A 60 3.21 4.41 -5.50
N ILE A 61 2.72 3.49 -4.67
CA ILE A 61 1.33 2.98 -4.72
C ILE A 61 0.34 4.13 -4.55
N GLN A 62 0.55 5.00 -3.56
CA GLN A 62 -0.29 6.17 -3.35
C GLN A 62 -0.35 7.08 -4.57
N SER A 63 0.80 7.33 -5.20
CA SER A 63 0.92 8.22 -6.35
C SER A 63 0.20 7.65 -7.57
N GLU A 64 0.40 6.36 -7.84
CA GLU A 64 -0.30 5.65 -8.91
C GLU A 64 -1.81 5.61 -8.66
N MET A 65 -2.24 5.41 -7.41
CA MET A 65 -3.66 5.45 -7.04
C MET A 65 -4.29 6.81 -7.32
N LYS A 66 -3.59 7.90 -6.98
CA LYS A 66 -4.06 9.28 -7.23
C LYS A 66 -4.10 9.65 -8.71
N GLU A 67 -3.24 9.06 -9.53
CA GLU A 67 -3.21 9.28 -10.98
C GLU A 67 -4.33 8.52 -11.70
N LYS A 68 -4.61 7.28 -11.28
CA LYS A 68 -5.49 6.35 -12.01
C LYS A 68 -6.89 6.22 -11.45
N TYR A 69 -7.14 6.61 -10.20
CA TYR A 69 -8.41 6.39 -9.51
C TYR A 69 -8.96 7.68 -8.90
N ASP A 70 -10.16 7.59 -8.33
CA ASP A 70 -10.85 8.74 -7.72
C ASP A 70 -10.03 9.33 -6.57
N LYS A 71 -10.19 10.63 -6.31
CA LYS A 71 -9.63 11.32 -5.14
C LYS A 71 -10.08 10.70 -3.82
N ASP A 72 -11.23 10.02 -3.81
CA ASP A 72 -11.78 9.32 -2.66
C ASP A 72 -11.16 7.92 -2.46
N SER A 73 -10.13 7.56 -3.24
CA SER A 73 -9.39 6.30 -3.09
C SER A 73 -8.52 6.31 -1.83
N ILE A 74 -8.46 5.17 -1.14
CA ILE A 74 -7.87 5.03 0.18
C ILE A 74 -6.74 4.00 0.12
N LEU A 75 -5.54 4.38 0.58
CA LEU A 75 -4.45 3.45 0.85
C LEU A 75 -4.34 3.21 2.36
N ARG A 76 -4.34 1.94 2.77
CA ARG A 76 -4.02 1.52 4.13
C ARG A 76 -2.78 0.63 4.11
N VAL A 77 -1.87 0.84 5.05
CA VAL A 77 -0.61 0.08 5.13
C VAL A 77 -0.44 -0.51 6.53
N ALA A 78 -0.10 -1.79 6.60
CA ALA A 78 0.29 -2.50 7.80
C ALA A 78 1.70 -3.10 7.65
N PHE A 79 2.28 -3.55 8.76
CA PHE A 79 3.56 -4.25 8.74
C PHE A 79 3.60 -5.38 9.77
N VAL A 80 4.11 -6.53 9.36
CA VAL A 80 4.31 -7.73 10.18
C VAL A 80 5.76 -8.14 10.03
N ALA A 81 6.52 -8.07 11.13
CA ALA A 81 7.78 -8.81 11.22
C ALA A 81 7.51 -10.17 11.87
N TYR A 82 8.07 -11.23 11.30
CA TYR A 82 8.05 -12.58 11.87
C TYR A 82 9.47 -13.15 11.96
N CYS A 83 9.64 -14.18 12.80
CA CYS A 83 10.87 -14.96 12.92
C CYS A 83 10.55 -16.45 13.18
N ASP A 84 11.43 -17.17 13.86
CA ASP A 84 11.35 -18.60 14.12
C ASP A 84 10.08 -19.02 14.87
N CYS A 85 9.54 -20.19 14.53
CA CYS A 85 8.31 -20.74 15.10
C CYS A 85 8.32 -20.93 16.63
N ASN A 86 9.51 -21.03 17.22
CA ASN A 86 9.73 -21.18 18.66
C ASN A 86 10.56 -20.04 19.26
N GLY A 87 10.77 -18.95 18.52
CA GLY A 87 11.52 -17.79 18.98
C GLY A 87 10.81 -17.07 20.15
N PRO A 88 11.55 -16.36 21.02
CA PRO A 88 10.95 -15.61 22.12
C PRO A 88 10.11 -14.40 21.66
N CYS A 89 10.41 -13.85 20.47
CA CYS A 89 9.74 -12.70 19.87
C CYS A 89 9.22 -13.04 18.47
N ARG A 90 8.27 -13.98 18.36
CA ARG A 90 7.75 -14.51 17.08
C ARG A 90 7.22 -13.46 16.13
N PHE A 91 6.60 -12.39 16.65
CA PHE A 91 5.98 -11.35 15.83
C PHE A 91 6.20 -9.95 16.39
N ASN A 92 6.40 -8.98 15.49
CA ASN A 92 6.44 -7.56 15.82
C ASN A 92 5.63 -6.75 14.79
N CYS A 93 4.33 -6.59 15.06
CA CYS A 93 3.35 -6.10 14.09
C CYS A 93 2.89 -4.67 14.40
N ILE A 94 2.41 -3.98 13.36
CA ILE A 94 1.56 -2.78 13.45
C ILE A 94 0.39 -2.94 12.47
N ASP A 95 -0.81 -2.62 12.95
CA ASP A 95 -2.04 -2.71 12.19
C ASP A 95 -2.13 -1.64 11.09
N PHE A 96 -3.14 -1.75 10.24
CA PHE A 96 -3.37 -0.88 9.09
C PHE A 96 -3.59 0.58 9.47
N HIS A 97 -2.70 1.44 9.00
CA HIS A 97 -2.82 2.89 9.07
C HIS A 97 -3.18 3.46 7.70
N GLN A 98 -4.07 4.45 7.70
CA GLN A 98 -4.50 5.11 6.47
C GLN A 98 -3.53 6.24 6.09
N ALA A 99 -3.17 6.29 4.83
CA ALA A 99 -2.37 7.39 4.31
C ALA A 99 -3.15 8.71 4.23
N PRO A 100 -2.51 9.88 4.42
CA PRO A 100 -1.05 10.10 4.47
C PRO A 100 -0.38 9.79 5.82
N ASN A 101 -1.14 9.38 6.86
CA ASN A 101 -0.65 9.21 8.23
C ASN A 101 0.08 7.87 8.41
N LEU A 102 1.16 7.67 7.67
CA LEU A 102 1.97 6.44 7.69
C LEU A 102 3.21 6.52 8.61
N GLU A 103 3.39 7.61 9.38
CA GLU A 103 4.53 7.73 10.31
C GLU A 103 4.60 6.58 11.32
N PRO A 104 3.49 6.08 11.90
CA PRO A 104 3.54 4.95 12.84
C PRO A 104 4.11 3.68 12.20
N VAL A 105 3.76 3.40 10.94
CA VAL A 105 4.25 2.24 10.19
C VAL A 105 5.73 2.41 9.89
N GLN A 106 6.16 3.60 9.47
CA GLN A 106 7.57 3.90 9.23
C GLN A 106 8.41 3.77 10.50
N ALA A 107 7.93 4.29 11.62
CA ALA A 107 8.58 4.16 12.92
C ALA A 107 8.71 2.69 13.33
N LYS A 108 7.66 1.89 13.12
CA LYS A 108 7.72 0.44 13.38
C LYS A 108 8.78 -0.25 12.55
N ILE A 109 8.84 0.01 11.24
CA ILE A 109 9.85 -0.60 10.36
C ILE A 109 11.27 -0.16 10.78
N ALA A 110 11.46 1.12 11.13
CA ALA A 110 12.75 1.64 11.57
C ALA A 110 13.28 0.93 12.82
N THR A 111 12.38 0.51 13.73
CA THR A 111 12.74 -0.23 14.95
C THR A 111 13.15 -1.68 14.73
N GLN A 112 12.92 -2.25 13.54
CA GLN A 112 13.19 -3.67 13.31
C GLN A 112 14.68 -4.00 13.45
N GLN A 113 14.96 -5.06 14.17
CA GLN A 113 16.29 -5.64 14.33
C GLN A 113 16.16 -7.14 14.06
N LEU A 114 17.27 -7.86 14.11
CA LEU A 114 17.25 -9.32 14.10
C LEU A 114 16.41 -9.79 15.30
N LEU A 115 15.31 -10.50 15.02
CA LEU A 115 14.41 -11.04 16.03
C LEU A 115 14.87 -12.43 16.52
N SER A 116 15.66 -13.13 15.69
CA SER A 116 16.32 -14.39 16.02
C SER A 116 17.61 -14.51 15.22
N ASP A 117 18.62 -15.13 15.80
CA ASP A 117 19.87 -15.53 15.14
C ASP A 117 20.01 -17.06 15.06
N THR A 118 18.93 -17.80 15.39
CA THR A 118 18.96 -19.26 15.40
C THR A 118 18.57 -19.85 14.06
N ASP A 119 19.14 -21.00 13.72
CA ASP A 119 18.88 -21.73 12.47
C ASP A 119 17.65 -22.65 12.62
N LEU A 120 16.53 -22.06 13.03
CA LEU A 120 15.25 -22.75 13.21
C LEU A 120 14.28 -22.35 12.11
N CYS A 121 13.28 -23.21 11.86
CA CYS A 121 12.27 -22.93 10.86
C CYS A 121 11.51 -21.61 11.17
N GLU A 122 11.43 -20.75 10.15
CA GLU A 122 10.72 -19.48 10.20
C GLU A 122 9.21 -19.67 10.21
N ASP A 123 8.51 -18.81 10.94
CA ASP A 123 7.06 -18.84 11.11
C ASP A 123 6.34 -18.02 10.04
N VAL A 124 6.61 -18.32 8.78
CA VAL A 124 5.98 -17.62 7.63
C VAL A 124 4.46 -17.74 7.69
N GLN A 125 3.94 -18.91 8.08
CA GLN A 125 2.50 -19.13 8.22
C GLN A 125 1.90 -18.24 9.31
N GLY A 126 2.52 -18.19 10.49
CA GLY A 126 2.08 -17.29 11.55
C GLY A 126 2.18 -15.82 11.13
N GLY A 127 3.20 -15.43 10.36
CA GLY A 127 3.33 -14.10 9.79
C GLY A 127 2.19 -13.76 8.82
N LEU A 128 1.78 -14.71 7.98
CA LEU A 128 0.65 -14.55 7.07
C LEU A 128 -0.69 -14.49 7.81
N ASP A 129 -0.88 -15.29 8.85
CA ASP A 129 -2.06 -15.25 9.73
C ASP A 129 -2.22 -13.91 10.46
N LYS A 130 -1.14 -13.13 10.62
CA LYS A 130 -1.20 -11.76 11.15
C LYS A 130 -1.50 -10.70 10.09
N ALA A 131 -1.35 -11.04 8.82
CA ALA A 131 -1.49 -10.13 7.69
C ALA A 131 -2.84 -10.22 6.97
N LEU A 132 -3.58 -11.33 7.16
CA LEU A 132 -4.90 -11.63 6.59
C LEU A 132 -6.01 -11.57 7.66
#